data_AF-A0AAD5YSF3-F1
#
_entry.id   AF-A0AAD5YSF3-F1
#
_cell.length_a   1.000
_cell.length_b   1.000
_cell.length_c   1.000
_cell.angle_alpha   90.00
_cell.angle_beta   90.00
_cell.angle_gamma   90.00
#
_symmetry.space_group_name_H-M   'P 1'
#
loop_
_entity.id
_entity.type
_entity.pdbx_description
1 polymer ?
#
loop_
_entity_poly.entity_id
_entity_poly.type
_entity_poly.pdbx_seq_one_letter_code
_entity_poly.pdbx_strand_id
1 'polypeptide(L)'
;MPPVHTLDNVAVPLSEPLLRETNNNSSGANEQLATCDPGNRTYAPFANAHDFAIQSATIIERAEITYSVNKSVLSQLYSYADPDASMDSGARFPPPMCHPGTRTRILETLEEWMGCPTRSHRMLWLRGPAGVGKSAIAQTFAERCAERDRLGATFFFSRPNSRDRLETVIPSLAY
;
A
#
# COMPACT_ATOMS: atom_id res chain seq x y z
N MET A 1 45.02 -16.69 -5.77
CA MET A 1 44.03 -15.64 -5.50
C MET A 1 44.03 -14.65 -6.66
N PRO A 2 42.94 -14.60 -7.43
CA PRO A 2 42.52 -13.32 -8.01
C PRO A 2 40.98 -13.16 -7.96
N PRO A 3 40.37 -12.01 -8.30
CA PRO A 3 40.78 -10.61 -8.13
C PRO A 3 39.75 -9.83 -7.28
N VAL A 4 40.11 -8.64 -6.79
CA VAL A 4 39.15 -7.62 -6.35
C VAL A 4 38.90 -6.70 -7.55
N HIS A 5 37.69 -6.77 -8.11
CA HIS A 5 37.19 -5.77 -9.06
C HIS A 5 36.13 -4.94 -8.36
N THR A 6 36.46 -3.66 -8.16
CA THR A 6 35.55 -2.53 -8.03
C THR A 6 34.69 -2.47 -9.28
N LEU A 7 33.36 -2.32 -9.12
CA LEU A 7 32.48 -1.89 -10.20
C LEU A 7 31.70 -0.68 -9.74
N ASP A 8 32.10 0.44 -10.34
CA ASP A 8 31.46 1.73 -10.34
C ASP A 8 30.05 1.62 -10.92
N ASN A 9 29.04 2.01 -10.12
CA ASN A 9 27.71 2.26 -10.66
C ASN A 9 27.69 3.66 -11.29
N VAL A 10 27.87 3.64 -12.60
CA VAL A 10 27.51 4.63 -13.62
C VAL A 10 26.76 5.85 -13.09
N ALA A 11 27.50 6.96 -12.98
CA ALA A 11 26.96 8.31 -13.06
C ALA A 11 26.71 8.66 -14.54
N VAL A 12 25.54 9.24 -14.84
CA VAL A 12 25.30 9.96 -16.10
C VAL A 12 25.19 11.46 -15.74
N PRO A 13 25.88 12.36 -16.47
CA PRO A 13 26.36 13.62 -15.91
C PRO A 13 25.40 14.80 -16.04
N LEU A 14 25.63 15.79 -15.16
CA LEU A 14 25.01 17.12 -15.06
C LEU A 14 25.38 18.06 -16.20
N SER A 15 24.43 18.89 -16.64
CA SER A 15 24.66 20.26 -17.14
C SER A 15 23.38 21.10 -16.96
N GLU A 16 23.46 22.08 -16.04
CA GLU A 16 22.52 23.18 -15.74
C GLU A 16 22.28 24.11 -16.96
N PRO A 17 21.25 25.02 -17.03
CA PRO A 17 20.96 25.99 -15.96
C PRO A 17 19.50 26.47 -15.80
N LEU A 18 19.21 26.91 -14.57
CA LEU A 18 18.63 28.21 -14.19
C LEU A 18 17.71 28.06 -12.99
N LEU A 19 18.29 28.42 -11.84
CA LEU A 19 17.59 29.13 -10.80
C LEU A 19 16.71 30.22 -11.44
N ARG A 20 15.41 30.04 -11.38
CA ARG A 20 14.52 31.18 -11.15
C ARG A 20 14.08 31.07 -9.70
N GLU A 21 14.79 31.81 -8.85
CA GLU A 21 14.26 32.21 -7.57
C GLU A 21 12.89 32.84 -7.80
N THR A 22 11.84 32.23 -7.26
CA THR A 22 10.74 33.00 -6.72
C THR A 22 10.82 32.86 -5.21
N ASN A 23 11.65 33.72 -4.62
CA ASN A 23 11.24 34.40 -3.40
C ASN A 23 9.81 34.87 -3.64
N ASN A 24 8.86 34.29 -2.91
CA ASN A 24 7.58 34.92 -2.60
C ASN A 24 6.90 34.08 -1.53
N ASN A 25 6.83 34.68 -0.34
CA ASN A 25 5.83 34.42 0.67
C ASN A 25 4.49 33.99 0.04
N SER A 26 4.17 32.71 0.07
CA SER A 26 2.80 32.22 0.06
C SER A 26 2.76 30.72 0.29
N SER A 27 1.97 30.36 1.30
CA SER A 27 1.31 29.09 1.52
C SER A 27 1.17 28.24 0.25
N GLY A 28 1.84 27.09 0.21
CA GLY A 28 1.80 26.19 -0.94
C GLY A 28 2.17 24.78 -0.54
N ALA A 29 1.27 24.14 0.23
CA ALA A 29 1.29 22.69 0.33
C ALA A 29 1.12 22.14 -1.09
N ASN A 30 2.12 21.45 -1.62
CA ASN A 30 1.98 20.72 -2.87
C ASN A 30 1.20 19.43 -2.57
N GLU A 31 -0.09 19.62 -2.26
CA GLU A 31 -1.11 18.60 -2.06
C GLU A 31 -1.59 18.16 -3.44
N GLN A 32 -0.90 17.17 -4.03
CA GLN A 32 -1.60 16.21 -4.89
C GLN A 32 -2.24 15.17 -3.98
N LEU A 33 -3.21 15.65 -3.20
CA LEU A 33 -4.06 14.83 -2.36
C LEU A 33 -5.23 14.36 -3.21
N ALA A 34 -5.54 13.06 -3.13
CA ALA A 34 -6.69 12.48 -3.82
C ALA A 34 -7.98 13.18 -3.33
N THR A 35 -8.51 14.09 -4.13
CA THR A 35 -9.76 14.78 -3.82
C THR A 35 -10.91 13.79 -3.87
N CYS A 36 -11.81 13.89 -2.89
CA CYS A 36 -13.13 13.29 -3.00
C CYS A 36 -13.90 14.10 -4.03
N ASP A 37 -14.04 13.58 -5.25
CA ASP A 37 -14.98 14.15 -6.19
C ASP A 37 -16.40 13.77 -5.74
N PRO A 38 -17.29 14.74 -5.45
CA PRO A 38 -18.69 14.47 -5.11
C PRO A 38 -19.52 14.10 -6.36
N GLY A 39 -18.87 13.71 -7.46
CA GLY A 39 -19.53 13.27 -8.68
C GLY A 39 -20.15 11.88 -8.49
N ASN A 40 -21.48 11.85 -8.43
CA ASN A 40 -22.32 10.66 -8.45
C ASN A 40 -21.95 9.71 -9.61
N ARG A 41 -21.01 8.79 -9.38
CA ARG A 41 -20.68 7.70 -10.31
C ARG A 41 -21.04 6.38 -9.65
N THR A 42 -22.29 5.98 -9.83
CA THR A 42 -22.72 4.59 -9.65
C THR A 42 -22.10 3.74 -10.75
N TYR A 43 -20.93 3.15 -10.46
CA TYR A 43 -20.31 2.16 -11.36
C TYR A 43 -21.04 0.82 -11.23
N ALA A 44 -22.16 0.68 -11.92
CA ALA A 44 -22.74 -0.63 -12.23
C ALA A 44 -22.47 -0.90 -13.71
N PRO A 45 -21.76 -2.00 -14.08
CA PRO A 45 -21.34 -2.26 -15.45
C PRO A 45 -22.50 -2.40 -16.45
N PHE A 46 -23.75 -2.51 -15.97
CA PHE A 46 -24.96 -2.58 -16.79
C PHE A 46 -26.14 -1.78 -16.18
N ALA A 47 -25.90 -0.55 -15.70
CA ALA A 47 -27.02 0.29 -15.25
C ALA A 47 -27.99 0.59 -16.42
N ASN A 48 -29.27 0.24 -16.26
CA ASN A 48 -30.36 0.47 -17.24
C ASN A 48 -30.20 -0.22 -18.61
N ALA A 49 -29.36 -1.25 -18.72
CA ALA A 49 -29.26 -2.04 -19.95
C ALA A 49 -30.52 -2.90 -20.15
N HIS A 50 -31.11 -2.83 -21.34
CA HIS A 50 -32.21 -3.69 -21.81
C HIS A 50 -31.87 -4.17 -23.23
N ASP A 51 -32.47 -5.28 -23.66
CA ASP A 51 -32.36 -5.83 -25.03
C ASP A 51 -30.94 -6.15 -25.54
N PHE A 52 -30.02 -6.62 -24.68
CA PHE A 52 -28.72 -7.07 -25.16
C PHE A 52 -28.72 -8.57 -25.53
N ALA A 53 -28.15 -8.88 -26.68
CA ALA A 53 -27.93 -10.25 -27.15
C ALA A 53 -26.46 -10.62 -26.96
N ILE A 54 -26.19 -11.64 -26.15
CA ILE A 54 -24.86 -12.23 -26.02
C ILE A 54 -24.73 -13.32 -27.10
N GLN A 55 -24.09 -13.01 -28.21
CA GLN A 55 -23.95 -13.95 -29.34
C GLN A 55 -22.81 -14.95 -29.15
N SER A 56 -21.76 -14.59 -28.39
CA SER A 56 -20.53 -15.37 -28.25
C SER A 56 -19.91 -15.25 -26.85
N ALA A 57 -20.67 -15.53 -25.79
CA ALA A 57 -20.06 -15.59 -24.45
C ALA A 57 -19.23 -16.86 -24.29
N THR A 58 -17.96 -16.68 -23.92
CA THR A 58 -17.19 -17.73 -23.26
C THR A 58 -17.65 -17.82 -21.81
N ILE A 59 -18.68 -18.65 -21.57
CA ILE A 59 -19.11 -18.96 -20.21
C ILE A 59 -18.09 -19.96 -19.65
N ILE A 60 -17.25 -19.49 -18.74
CA ILE A 60 -16.32 -20.37 -18.02
C ILE A 60 -17.12 -21.04 -16.90
N GLU A 61 -17.61 -22.25 -17.16
CA GLU A 61 -18.18 -23.09 -16.12
C GLU A 61 -17.06 -23.54 -15.18
N ARG A 62 -17.09 -23.03 -13.94
CA ARG A 62 -16.10 -23.38 -12.93
C ARG A 62 -16.51 -24.71 -12.30
N ALA A 63 -16.04 -25.82 -12.87
CA ALA A 63 -16.11 -27.10 -12.19
C ALA A 63 -15.27 -27.03 -10.91
N GLU A 64 -15.92 -27.07 -9.74
CA GLU A 64 -15.20 -27.26 -8.48
C GLU A 64 -14.61 -28.66 -8.47
N ILE A 65 -13.37 -28.79 -8.91
CA ILE A 65 -12.57 -29.96 -8.57
C ILE A 65 -12.22 -29.78 -7.09
N THR A 66 -13.04 -30.35 -6.20
CA THR A 66 -12.72 -30.49 -4.79
C THR A 66 -11.56 -31.49 -4.68
N TYR A 67 -10.33 -31.01 -4.81
CA TYR A 67 -9.19 -31.80 -4.41
C TYR A 67 -9.35 -32.10 -2.93
N SER A 68 -9.44 -33.38 -2.56
CA SER A 68 -9.28 -33.85 -1.19
C SER A 68 -7.82 -33.66 -0.77
N VAL A 69 -7.37 -32.41 -0.72
CA VAL A 69 -6.13 -32.06 -0.08
C VAL A 69 -6.42 -32.22 1.41
N ASN A 70 -5.68 -33.10 2.09
CA ASN A 70 -5.78 -33.30 3.54
C ASN A 70 -5.41 -32.03 4.35
N LYS A 71 -5.09 -30.93 3.66
CA LYS A 71 -4.77 -29.60 4.19
C LYS A 71 -5.52 -28.56 3.36
N SER A 72 -6.08 -27.56 4.03
CA SER A 72 -6.64 -26.40 3.34
C SER A 72 -5.56 -25.69 2.51
N VAL A 73 -5.96 -25.05 1.41
CA VAL A 73 -5.07 -24.20 0.60
C VAL A 73 -4.34 -23.16 1.48
N LEU A 74 -5.05 -22.60 2.48
CA LEU A 74 -4.49 -21.67 3.45
C LEU A 74 -3.36 -22.27 4.29
N SER A 75 -3.47 -23.55 4.69
CA SER A 75 -2.42 -24.24 5.43
C SER A 75 -1.13 -24.41 4.60
N GLN A 76 -1.26 -24.57 3.28
CA GLN A 76 -0.10 -24.63 2.40
C GLN A 76 0.51 -23.24 2.18
N LEU A 77 -0.31 -22.18 2.10
CA LEU A 77 0.18 -20.81 1.97
C LEU A 77 0.90 -20.34 3.25
N TYR A 78 0.46 -20.80 4.42
CA TYR A 78 1.05 -20.41 5.69
C TYR A 78 2.55 -20.69 5.80
N SER A 79 3.06 -21.78 5.22
CA SER A 79 4.51 -22.07 5.24
C SER A 79 5.37 -21.08 4.45
N TYR A 80 4.73 -20.26 3.60
CA TYR A 80 5.38 -19.23 2.80
C TYR A 80 5.05 -17.81 3.29
N ALA A 81 4.14 -17.67 4.25
CA ALA A 81 3.81 -16.38 4.85
C ALA A 81 4.91 -15.95 5.82
N ASP A 82 5.08 -14.65 5.94
CA ASP A 82 5.97 -14.04 6.93
C ASP A 82 5.11 -13.44 8.06
N PRO A 83 4.88 -14.18 9.17
CA PRO A 83 4.07 -13.67 10.28
C PRO A 83 4.74 -12.47 10.96
N ASP A 84 6.06 -12.33 10.86
CA ASP A 84 6.82 -11.23 11.48
C ASP A 84 6.70 -9.90 10.74
N ALA A 85 6.10 -9.93 9.53
CA ALA A 85 5.74 -8.75 8.78
C ALA A 85 4.41 -8.12 9.22
N SER A 86 3.61 -8.81 10.06
CA SER A 86 2.34 -8.29 10.58
C SER A 86 2.52 -7.03 11.45
N MET A 87 1.45 -6.25 11.61
CA MET A 87 1.42 -5.07 12.48
C MET A 87 1.59 -5.39 13.96
N ASP A 88 1.07 -6.53 14.39
CA ASP A 88 1.02 -7.03 15.77
C ASP A 88 2.11 -8.06 16.11
N SER A 89 3.05 -8.34 15.19
CA SER A 89 4.13 -9.30 15.48
C SER A 89 5.05 -8.80 16.59
N GLY A 90 5.36 -9.70 17.52
CA GLY A 90 6.35 -9.50 18.58
C GLY A 90 7.76 -9.17 18.05
N ALA A 91 8.11 -9.59 16.83
CA ALA A 91 9.38 -9.25 16.18
C ALA A 91 9.54 -7.74 15.88
N ARG A 92 8.46 -6.97 16.04
CA ARG A 92 8.42 -5.53 15.81
C ARG A 92 8.26 -4.71 17.08
N PHE A 93 8.29 -5.34 18.25
CA PHE A 93 8.11 -4.64 19.51
C PHE A 93 9.38 -3.86 19.94
N PRO A 94 9.27 -2.59 20.37
CA PRO A 94 8.07 -1.74 20.30
C PRO A 94 7.81 -1.26 18.86
N PRO A 95 6.55 -1.24 18.40
CA PRO A 95 6.23 -0.80 17.05
C PRO A 95 6.59 0.68 16.86
N PRO A 96 7.06 1.09 15.68
CA PRO A 96 7.34 2.49 15.40
C PRO A 96 6.03 3.27 15.44
N MET A 97 5.80 4.13 16.43
CA MET A 97 4.54 4.88 16.57
C MET A 97 4.80 6.38 16.50
N CYS A 98 3.81 7.16 16.05
CA CYS A 98 3.86 8.61 16.17
C CYS A 98 3.73 9.02 17.63
N HIS A 99 4.47 10.04 18.06
CA HIS A 99 4.24 10.62 19.37
C HIS A 99 2.84 11.24 19.44
N PRO A 100 2.16 11.18 20.61
CA PRO A 100 0.85 11.78 20.79
C PRO A 100 0.85 13.26 20.36
N GLY A 101 -0.18 13.68 19.61
CA GLY A 101 -0.30 15.06 19.12
C GLY A 101 0.63 15.43 17.95
N THR A 102 1.47 14.51 17.47
CA THR A 102 2.30 14.75 16.28
C THR A 102 1.66 14.16 15.02
N ARG A 103 1.99 14.73 13.85
CA ARG A 103 1.56 14.20 12.53
C ARG A 103 0.03 14.02 12.42
N THR A 104 -0.75 14.79 13.17
CA THR A 104 -2.22 14.73 13.19
C THR A 104 -2.80 15.06 11.82
N ARG A 105 -2.36 16.17 11.20
CA ARG A 105 -2.83 16.59 9.87
C ARG A 105 -2.71 15.48 8.83
N ILE A 106 -1.58 14.77 8.77
CA ILE A 106 -1.40 13.72 7.78
C ILE A 106 -2.22 12.46 8.12
N LEU A 107 -2.40 12.13 9.39
CA LEU A 107 -3.25 11.01 9.80
C LEU A 107 -4.72 11.30 9.48
N GLU A 108 -5.21 12.51 9.75
CA GLU A 108 -6.56 12.97 9.40
C GLU A 108 -6.79 12.87 7.89
N THR A 109 -5.85 13.38 7.10
CA THR A 109 -5.87 13.27 5.64
C THR A 109 -5.96 11.81 5.15
N LEU A 110 -5.22 10.89 5.76
CA LEU A 110 -5.28 9.47 5.42
C LEU A 110 -6.63 8.84 5.79
N GLU A 111 -7.20 9.24 6.93
CA GLU A 111 -8.51 8.79 7.40
C GLU A 111 -9.66 9.29 6.51
N GLU A 112 -9.61 10.55 6.08
CA GLU A 112 -10.54 11.14 5.11
C GLU A 112 -10.46 10.41 3.77
N TRP A 113 -9.24 10.18 3.27
CA TRP A 113 -9.03 9.43 2.04
C TRP A 113 -9.61 8.01 2.11
N MET A 114 -9.40 7.31 3.22
CA MET A 114 -9.97 5.98 3.43
C MET A 114 -11.50 6.03 3.55
N GLY A 115 -12.03 7.06 4.20
CA GLY A 115 -13.47 7.31 4.40
C GLY A 115 -14.23 7.66 3.13
N CYS A 116 -13.54 8.03 2.06
CA CYS A 116 -14.13 8.52 0.84
C CYS A 116 -14.67 7.39 -0.05
N PRO A 117 -16.00 7.23 -0.20
CA PRO A 117 -16.58 6.18 -1.03
C PRO A 117 -16.35 6.41 -2.53
N THR A 118 -16.21 7.68 -2.95
CA THR A 118 -16.01 8.08 -4.34
C THR A 118 -14.56 8.36 -4.69
N ARG A 119 -13.60 7.86 -3.89
CA ARG A 119 -12.18 8.10 -4.13
C ARG A 119 -11.76 7.65 -5.54
N SER A 120 -11.12 8.57 -6.27
CA SER A 120 -10.60 8.34 -7.61
C SER A 120 -9.44 7.34 -7.62
N HIS A 121 -8.67 7.28 -6.53
CA HIS A 121 -7.48 6.46 -6.39
C HIS A 121 -7.63 5.41 -5.30
N ARG A 122 -7.31 4.14 -5.63
CA ARG A 122 -7.34 3.01 -4.70
C ARG A 122 -6.05 2.83 -3.90
N MET A 123 -4.97 3.49 -4.33
CA MET A 123 -3.64 3.43 -3.73
C MET A 123 -3.18 4.84 -3.36
N LEU A 124 -2.56 4.99 -2.20
CA LEU A 124 -1.97 6.22 -1.71
C LEU A 124 -0.49 5.98 -1.39
N TRP A 125 0.37 6.90 -1.81
CA TRP A 125 1.81 6.83 -1.55
C TRP A 125 2.28 7.97 -0.63
N LEU A 126 2.68 7.62 0.58
CA LEU A 126 3.37 8.52 1.51
C LEU A 126 4.86 8.71 1.13
N ARG A 127 5.23 9.89 0.62
CA ARG A 127 6.63 10.26 0.28
C ARG A 127 7.21 11.28 1.24
N GLY A 128 8.53 11.26 1.42
CA GLY A 128 9.26 12.23 2.24
C GLY A 128 10.71 11.80 2.52
N PRO A 129 11.53 12.69 3.11
CA PRO A 129 12.94 12.43 3.39
C PRO A 129 13.16 11.20 4.29
N ALA A 130 14.38 10.65 4.28
CA ALA A 130 14.76 9.59 5.22
C ALA A 130 14.68 10.11 6.67
N GLY A 131 14.32 9.25 7.63
CA GLY A 131 14.27 9.61 9.06
C GLY A 131 13.02 10.38 9.52
N VAL A 132 12.16 10.89 8.63
CA VAL A 132 10.97 11.68 9.03
C VAL A 132 9.82 10.87 9.65
N GLY A 133 10.02 9.58 9.89
CA GLY A 133 9.04 8.72 10.56
C GLY A 133 7.88 8.25 9.69
N LYS A 134 8.08 8.06 8.37
CA LYS A 134 7.04 7.51 7.47
C LYS A 134 6.49 6.16 7.94
N SER A 135 7.37 5.25 8.38
CA SER A 135 6.96 3.95 8.94
C SER A 135 6.15 4.11 10.22
N ALA A 136 6.43 5.15 11.03
CA ALA A 136 5.66 5.45 12.22
C ALA A 136 4.26 5.99 11.89
N ILE A 137 4.14 6.80 10.84
CA ILE A 137 2.83 7.25 10.31
C ILE A 137 2.03 6.05 9.82
N ALA A 138 2.64 5.16 9.02
CA ALA A 138 1.96 3.98 8.49
C ALA A 138 1.49 3.03 9.59
N GLN A 139 2.31 2.80 10.62
CA GLN A 139 1.94 2.01 11.80
C GLN A 139 0.79 2.64 12.57
N THR A 140 0.89 3.94 12.91
CA THR A 140 -0.14 4.64 13.68
C THR A 140 -1.47 4.67 12.89
N PHE A 141 -1.39 4.86 11.58
CA PHE A 141 -2.57 4.82 10.71
C PHE A 141 -3.20 3.42 10.70
N ALA A 142 -2.39 2.36 10.58
CA ALA A 142 -2.89 0.99 10.64
C ALA A 142 -3.56 0.67 11.98
N GLU A 143 -2.97 1.08 13.10
CA GLU A 143 -3.55 0.93 14.44
C GLU A 143 -4.92 1.62 14.56
N ARG A 144 -5.03 2.88 14.12
CA ARG A 144 -6.33 3.59 14.08
C ARG A 144 -7.37 2.92 13.18
N CYS A 145 -6.94 2.26 12.12
CA CYS A 145 -7.85 1.53 11.24
C CYS A 145 -8.29 0.20 11.86
N ALA A 146 -7.41 -0.47 12.62
CA ALA A 146 -7.74 -1.66 13.39
C ALA A 146 -8.75 -1.32 14.50
N GLU A 147 -8.51 -0.24 15.25
CA GLU A 147 -9.42 0.26 16.30
C GLU A 147 -10.83 0.60 15.78
N ARG A 148 -10.96 0.89 14.48
CA ARG A 148 -12.22 1.22 13.82
C ARG A 148 -12.81 0.07 13.00
N ASP A 149 -12.24 -1.14 13.08
CA ASP A 149 -12.64 -2.32 12.29
C ASP A 149 -12.63 -2.09 10.78
N ARG A 150 -11.70 -1.25 10.29
CA ARG A 150 -11.54 -0.90 8.87
C ARG A 150 -10.25 -1.41 8.26
N LEU A 151 -9.41 -2.06 9.05
CA LEU A 151 -8.15 -2.64 8.60
C LEU A 151 -8.40 -4.02 8.00
N GLY A 152 -8.17 -4.17 6.70
CA GLY A 152 -8.25 -5.48 6.05
C GLY A 152 -7.02 -6.34 6.34
N ALA A 153 -5.82 -5.80 6.08
CA ALA A 153 -4.56 -6.49 6.32
C ALA A 153 -3.38 -5.49 6.28
N THR A 154 -2.23 -5.90 6.82
CA THR A 154 -1.00 -5.11 6.86
C THR A 154 0.23 -5.94 6.58
N PHE A 155 1.19 -5.37 5.87
CA PHE A 155 2.50 -5.97 5.67
C PHE A 155 3.59 -4.91 5.77
N PHE A 156 4.59 -5.13 6.62
CA PHE A 156 5.69 -4.19 6.84
C PHE A 156 7.03 -4.77 6.42
N PHE A 157 7.59 -4.18 5.37
CA PHE A 157 8.91 -4.54 4.85
C PHE A 157 10.03 -4.04 5.75
N SER A 158 11.05 -4.88 5.97
CA SER A 158 12.26 -4.51 6.70
C SER A 158 13.48 -5.31 6.20
N ARG A 159 14.41 -4.62 5.53
CA ARG A 159 15.69 -5.20 5.08
C ARG A 159 16.57 -5.73 6.21
N PRO A 160 16.81 -5.02 7.34
CA PRO A 160 17.70 -5.54 8.39
C PRO A 160 17.16 -6.83 9.03
N ASN A 161 15.85 -7.09 8.94
CA ASN A 161 15.22 -8.27 9.50
C ASN A 161 14.87 -9.32 8.42
N SER A 162 15.42 -9.22 7.21
CA SER A 162 15.15 -10.12 6.06
C SER A 162 13.66 -10.22 5.64
N ARG A 163 12.89 -9.16 5.90
CA ARG A 163 11.46 -9.02 5.54
C ARG A 163 11.27 -8.18 4.29
N ASP A 164 12.11 -8.38 3.27
CA ASP A 164 12.06 -7.68 1.99
C ASP A 164 11.68 -8.60 0.82
N ARG A 165 11.28 -9.84 1.13
CA ARG A 165 10.80 -10.82 0.15
C ARG A 165 9.38 -10.49 -0.30
N LEU A 166 9.21 -10.14 -1.58
CA LEU A 166 7.89 -9.86 -2.16
C LEU A 166 6.99 -11.10 -2.25
N GLU A 167 7.59 -12.28 -2.31
CA GLU A 167 6.91 -13.58 -2.41
C GLU A 167 5.99 -13.87 -1.20
N THR A 168 6.29 -13.29 -0.04
CA THR A 168 5.57 -13.57 1.22
C THR A 168 4.35 -12.67 1.42
N VAL A 169 4.23 -11.58 0.66
CA VAL A 169 3.19 -10.57 0.84
C VAL A 169 1.80 -11.12 0.56
N ILE A 170 1.59 -11.72 -0.61
CA ILE A 170 0.27 -12.26 -1.00
C ILE A 170 -0.16 -13.38 -0.04
N PRO A 171 0.69 -14.37 0.29
CA PRO A 171 0.37 -15.36 1.32
C PRO A 171 -0.04 -14.74 2.66
N SER A 172 0.66 -13.71 3.14
CA SER A 172 0.33 -13.04 4.40
C SER A 172 -1.02 -12.31 4.39
N LEU A 173 -1.47 -11.76 3.24
CA LEU A 173 -2.76 -11.07 3.14
C LEU A 173 -3.96 -12.02 3.01
N ALA A 174 -3.71 -13.29 2.72
CA ALA A 174 -4.74 -14.33 2.58
C ALA A 174 -4.85 -15.23 3.82
N TYR A 175 -4.06 -14.96 4.86
CA TYR A 175 -4.01 -15.72 6.11
C TYR A 175 -5.27 -15.53 6.96
#